data_AF-A0AAD9GPJ7-F1
#
_entry.id   AF-A0AAD9GPJ7-F1
#
_cell.length_a   1.000
_cell.length_b   1.000
_cell.length_c   1.000
_cell.angle_alpha   90.00
_cell.angle_beta   90.00
_cell.angle_gamma   90.00
#
_symmetry.space_group_name_H-M   'P 1'
#
loop_
_entity.id
_entity.type
_entity.pdbx_description
1 polymer ?
#
loop_
_entity_poly.entity_id
_entity_poly.type
_entity_poly.pdbx_seq_one_letter_code
_entity_poly.pdbx_strand_id
1 'polypeptide(L)'
;MRAFVYLLSSGVPPLFDESDSQHEGLWQTILAALPSFVAILNEDLPDANAVQLHSDAAFALRFISSMDKAGAVIASGAVPKLVQLFQSGISELQIQAAWCLGNIASASAETCEEIAKVCPPSVVLPHIRMATPSLRRAAVWLLRSLVEFPEVMDKSGNLGPDTKREMMEVLVSIILQLSNEKVSNFVSSNGQAGESITFKKAAAIAPWRIFEVCITWWFARLSALFFLTEPALLT
;
A
#
# COMPACT_ATOMS: atom_id res chain seq x y z
N MET A 1 -5.03 22.72 8.06
CA MET A 1 -4.50 21.37 7.78
C MET A 1 -4.71 20.39 8.94
N ARG A 2 -4.05 20.56 10.09
CA ARG A 2 -4.19 19.61 11.21
C ARG A 2 -5.61 19.39 11.73
N ALA A 3 -6.40 20.45 11.89
CA ALA A 3 -7.82 20.32 12.26
C ALA A 3 -8.63 19.48 11.24
N PHE A 4 -8.28 19.57 9.96
CA PHE A 4 -8.88 18.78 8.89
C PHE A 4 -8.44 17.31 9.00
N VAL A 5 -7.15 17.03 9.19
CA VAL A 5 -6.63 15.68 9.44
C VAL A 5 -7.27 15.05 10.69
N TYR A 6 -7.45 15.82 11.77
CA TYR A 6 -8.17 15.38 12.97
C TYR A 6 -9.64 15.08 12.68
N LEU A 7 -10.33 15.91 11.89
CA LEU A 7 -11.71 15.67 11.47
C LEU A 7 -11.83 14.36 10.68
N LEU A 8 -10.89 14.08 9.78
CA LEU A 8 -10.85 12.83 9.02
C LEU A 8 -10.49 11.61 9.91
N SER A 9 -9.70 11.83 10.96
CA SER A 9 -9.23 10.75 11.86
C SER A 9 -10.13 10.50 13.06
N SER A 10 -11.04 11.41 13.40
CA SER A 10 -11.86 11.35 14.63
C SER A 10 -13.02 10.35 14.57
N GLY A 11 -13.13 9.57 13.50
CA GLY A 11 -14.13 8.51 13.40
C GLY A 11 -15.56 9.04 13.34
N VAL A 12 -15.80 10.16 12.65
CA VAL A 12 -17.16 10.64 12.37
C VAL A 12 -17.96 9.49 11.72
N PRO A 13 -19.08 9.05 12.32
CA PRO A 13 -19.89 7.94 11.80
C PRO A 13 -20.43 8.23 10.41
N PRO A 14 -20.75 7.17 9.66
CA PRO A 14 -20.09 6.90 8.40
C PRO A 14 -20.36 8.00 7.35
N LEU A 15 -19.30 8.64 6.86
CA LEU A 15 -19.27 9.34 5.54
C LEU A 15 -19.63 8.42 4.33
N PHE A 16 -20.16 7.22 4.60
CA PHE A 16 -20.40 6.13 3.66
C PHE A 16 -21.87 6.03 3.25
N ASP A 17 -22.78 6.81 3.86
CA ASP A 17 -24.15 6.90 3.35
C ASP A 17 -24.23 8.02 2.31
N GLU A 18 -24.10 7.64 1.04
CA GLU A 18 -24.29 8.55 -0.09
C GLU A 18 -25.75 9.04 -0.22
N SER A 19 -26.70 8.37 0.46
CA SER A 19 -28.09 8.81 0.52
C SER A 19 -28.34 9.87 1.59
N ASP A 20 -27.37 10.12 2.48
CA ASP A 20 -27.47 11.19 3.47
C ASP A 20 -27.01 12.53 2.89
N SER A 21 -28.00 13.36 2.56
CA SER A 21 -27.81 14.74 2.10
C SER A 21 -26.93 15.61 3.02
N GLN A 22 -26.79 15.26 4.30
CA GLN A 22 -25.93 16.01 5.23
C GLN A 22 -24.44 15.85 4.90
N HIS A 23 -24.05 14.77 4.21
CA HIS A 23 -22.67 14.52 3.82
C HIS A 23 -22.25 15.26 2.54
N GLU A 24 -23.20 15.69 1.69
CA GLU A 24 -22.90 16.31 0.40
C GLU A 24 -22.10 17.62 0.57
N GLY A 25 -22.56 18.53 1.44
CA GLY A 25 -21.88 19.81 1.70
C GLY A 25 -20.51 19.63 2.36
N LEU A 26 -20.36 18.60 3.19
CA LEU A 26 -19.08 18.24 3.81
C LEU A 26 -18.09 17.74 2.76
N TRP A 27 -18.51 16.84 1.87
CA TRP A 27 -17.67 16.37 0.78
C TRP A 27 -17.31 17.47 -0.22
N GLN A 28 -18.23 18.38 -0.55
CA GLN A 28 -17.90 19.57 -1.35
C GLN A 28 -16.80 20.41 -0.70
N THR A 29 -16.86 20.61 0.62
CA THR A 29 -15.83 21.33 1.38
C THR A 29 -14.49 20.59 1.37
N ILE A 30 -14.51 19.27 1.57
CA ILE A 30 -13.31 18.42 1.55
C ILE A 30 -12.65 18.46 0.17
N LEU A 31 -13.44 18.30 -0.90
CA LEU A 31 -12.93 18.27 -2.27
C LEU A 31 -12.44 19.66 -2.72
N ALA A 32 -13.06 20.75 -2.25
CA ALA A 32 -12.58 22.11 -2.49
C ALA A 32 -11.19 22.37 -1.88
N ALA A 33 -10.75 21.58 -0.90
CA ALA A 33 -9.42 21.67 -0.31
C ALA A 33 -8.34 20.90 -1.09
N LEU A 34 -8.70 20.06 -2.08
CA LEU A 34 -7.74 19.28 -2.87
C LEU A 34 -6.62 20.13 -3.50
N PRO A 35 -6.91 21.29 -4.16
CA PRO A 35 -5.86 22.11 -4.75
C PRO A 35 -4.84 22.60 -3.71
N SER A 36 -5.28 22.89 -2.48
CA SER A 36 -4.40 23.32 -1.40
C SER A 36 -3.48 22.20 -0.94
N PHE A 37 -3.95 20.94 -0.91
CA PHE A 37 -3.11 19.79 -0.59
C PHE A 37 -2.06 19.57 -1.68
N VAL A 38 -2.46 19.67 -2.95
CA VAL A 38 -1.53 19.55 -4.08
C VAL A 38 -0.52 20.69 -4.09
N ALA A 39 -0.93 21.93 -3.77
CA ALA A 39 -0.02 23.06 -3.64
C ALA A 39 1.05 22.79 -2.59
N ILE A 40 0.64 22.36 -1.39
CA ILE A 40 1.56 21.98 -0.31
C ILE A 40 2.52 20.89 -0.76
N LEU A 41 2.02 19.84 -1.43
CA LEU A 41 2.91 18.78 -1.90
C LEU A 41 3.98 19.29 -2.86
N ASN A 42 3.73 20.39 -3.59
CA ASN A 42 4.65 20.98 -4.56
C ASN A 42 5.59 22.04 -3.98
N GLU A 43 5.48 22.36 -2.70
CA GLU A 43 6.41 23.27 -2.02
C GLU A 43 7.78 22.60 -1.80
N ASP A 44 8.79 23.43 -1.54
CA ASP A 44 10.12 22.95 -1.17
C ASP A 44 10.10 22.31 0.23
N LEU A 45 11.09 21.44 0.49
CA LEU A 45 11.27 20.75 1.78
C LEU A 45 12.51 21.30 2.52
N PRO A 46 12.52 22.56 2.99
CA PRO A 46 13.70 23.16 3.62
C PRO A 46 13.96 22.63 5.04
N ASP A 47 12.92 22.15 5.74
CA ASP A 47 13.02 21.75 7.14
C ASP A 47 12.02 20.63 7.51
N ALA A 48 12.09 20.20 8.77
CA ALA A 48 11.22 19.17 9.31
C ALA A 48 9.73 19.60 9.38
N ASN A 49 9.44 20.89 9.49
CA ASN A 49 8.05 21.37 9.49
C ASN A 49 7.43 21.22 8.09
N ALA A 50 8.20 21.50 7.05
CA ALA A 50 7.78 21.28 5.67
C ALA A 50 7.52 19.78 5.41
N VAL A 51 8.40 18.88 5.90
CA VAL A 51 8.17 17.42 5.83
C VAL A 51 6.86 17.05 6.52
N GLN A 52 6.60 17.57 7.72
CA GLN A 52 5.35 17.28 8.41
C GLN A 52 4.12 17.79 7.65
N LEU A 53 4.21 18.97 7.05
CA LEU A 53 3.10 19.56 6.28
C LEU A 53 2.80 18.73 5.02
N HIS A 54 3.83 18.23 4.34
CA HIS A 54 3.69 17.31 3.22
C HIS A 54 3.10 15.97 3.65
N SER A 55 3.51 15.45 4.81
CA SER A 55 2.95 14.23 5.40
C SER A 55 1.45 14.39 5.70
N ASP A 56 1.07 15.50 6.33
CA ASP A 56 -0.34 15.82 6.63
C ASP A 56 -1.17 15.96 5.34
N ALA A 57 -0.62 16.59 4.28
CA ALA A 57 -1.28 16.70 2.98
C ALA A 57 -1.43 15.35 2.28
N ALA A 58 -0.38 14.54 2.25
CA ALA A 58 -0.42 13.19 1.68
C ALA A 58 -1.39 12.28 2.45
N PHE A 59 -1.49 12.43 3.77
CA PHE A 59 -2.47 11.73 4.60
C PHE A 59 -3.91 12.15 4.25
N ALA A 60 -4.18 13.44 4.07
CA ALA A 60 -5.50 13.92 3.66
C ALA A 60 -5.91 13.33 2.30
N LEU A 61 -5.00 13.32 1.33
CA LEU A 61 -5.24 12.71 0.01
C LEU A 61 -5.47 11.20 0.10
N ARG A 62 -4.67 10.50 0.91
CA ARG A 62 -4.85 9.07 1.21
C ARG A 62 -6.26 8.80 1.74
N PHE A 63 -6.72 9.60 2.72
CA PHE A 63 -8.04 9.45 3.29
C PHE A 63 -9.16 9.64 2.24
N ILE A 64 -9.06 10.69 1.43
CA ILE A 64 -10.03 10.95 0.35
C ILE A 64 -10.05 9.78 -0.64
N SER A 65 -8.87 9.28 -1.04
CA SER A 65 -8.80 8.13 -1.96
C SER A 65 -9.36 6.83 -1.39
N SER A 66 -9.37 6.64 -0.06
CA SER A 66 -10.02 5.46 0.56
C SER A 66 -11.55 5.54 0.63
N MET A 67 -12.16 6.68 0.29
CA MET A 67 -13.61 6.92 0.43
C MET A 67 -14.32 7.01 -0.93
N ASP A 68 -13.90 6.19 -1.90
CA ASP A 68 -14.44 6.19 -3.27
C ASP A 68 -14.36 7.56 -3.97
N LYS A 69 -13.33 8.34 -3.63
CA LYS A 69 -13.02 9.63 -4.27
C LYS A 69 -11.62 9.63 -4.89
N ALA A 70 -11.13 8.44 -5.26
CA ALA A 70 -9.84 8.26 -5.95
C ALA A 70 -9.76 9.07 -7.25
N GLY A 71 -10.85 9.10 -8.03
CA GLY A 71 -10.92 9.91 -9.27
C GLY A 71 -10.71 11.40 -9.03
N ALA A 72 -11.23 11.96 -7.93
CA ALA A 72 -11.03 13.36 -7.58
C ALA A 72 -9.57 13.66 -7.20
N VAL A 73 -8.91 12.73 -6.51
CA VAL A 73 -7.47 12.83 -6.18
C VAL A 73 -6.63 12.80 -7.47
N ILE A 74 -6.96 11.93 -8.42
CA ILE A 74 -6.29 11.90 -9.74
C ILE A 74 -6.50 13.23 -10.47
N ALA A 75 -7.75 13.68 -10.58
CA ALA A 75 -8.12 14.91 -11.29
C ALA A 75 -7.46 16.16 -10.69
N SER A 76 -7.14 16.15 -9.38
CA SER A 76 -6.42 17.25 -8.73
C SER A 76 -4.95 17.38 -9.15
N GLY A 77 -4.39 16.38 -9.85
CA GLY A 77 -2.98 16.38 -10.26
C GLY A 77 -2.02 15.93 -9.15
N ALA A 78 -2.53 15.28 -8.08
CA ALA A 78 -1.70 14.83 -6.96
C ALA A 78 -0.72 13.69 -7.32
N VAL A 79 -1.09 12.84 -8.29
CA VAL A 79 -0.41 11.57 -8.58
C VAL A 79 1.09 11.73 -8.88
N PRO A 80 1.53 12.60 -9.81
CA PRO A 80 2.96 12.75 -10.10
C PRO A 80 3.78 13.11 -8.87
N LYS A 81 3.24 13.98 -8.00
CA LYS A 81 3.95 14.40 -6.79
C LYS A 81 3.96 13.31 -5.72
N LEU A 82 2.88 12.55 -5.57
CA LEU A 82 2.86 11.36 -4.69
C LEU A 82 3.92 10.33 -5.11
N VAL A 83 4.12 10.11 -6.41
CA VAL A 83 5.18 9.21 -6.91
C VAL A 83 6.58 9.74 -6.57
N GLN A 84 6.83 11.04 -6.70
CA GLN A 84 8.09 11.64 -6.27
C GLN A 84 8.32 11.47 -4.76
N LEU A 85 7.29 11.69 -3.95
CA LEU A 85 7.37 11.53 -2.50
C LEU A 85 7.62 10.07 -2.09
N PHE A 86 7.03 9.11 -2.80
CA PHE A 86 7.31 7.68 -2.63
C PHE A 86 8.78 7.33 -2.88
N GLN A 87 9.45 8.05 -3.78
CA GLN A 87 10.86 7.85 -4.12
C GLN A 87 11.82 8.79 -3.37
N SER A 88 11.32 9.65 -2.47
CA SER A 88 12.10 10.72 -1.82
C SER A 88 13.16 10.26 -0.81
N GLY A 89 13.09 9.00 -0.35
CA GLY A 89 13.93 8.49 0.75
C GLY A 89 13.53 8.97 2.15
N ILE A 90 12.51 9.82 2.27
CA ILE A 90 11.99 10.31 3.55
C ILE A 90 10.87 9.36 4.01
N SER A 91 11.20 8.41 4.91
CA SER A 91 10.32 7.28 5.23
C SER A 91 8.88 7.65 5.55
N GLU A 92 8.63 8.76 6.25
CA GLU A 92 7.26 9.20 6.58
C GLU A 92 6.47 9.58 5.33
N LEU A 93 7.06 10.35 4.42
CA LEU A 93 6.44 10.74 3.15
C LEU A 93 6.24 9.53 2.24
N GLN A 94 7.22 8.62 2.20
CA GLN A 94 7.11 7.39 1.42
C GLN A 94 5.95 6.52 1.88
N ILE A 95 5.74 6.41 3.20
CA ILE A 95 4.62 5.66 3.77
C ILE A 95 3.28 6.28 3.33
N GLN A 96 3.09 7.59 3.52
CA GLN A 96 1.81 8.23 3.17
C GLN A 96 1.54 8.16 1.66
N ALA A 97 2.57 8.40 0.84
CA ALA A 97 2.47 8.29 -0.60
C ALA A 97 2.11 6.87 -1.05
N ALA A 98 2.78 5.84 -0.52
CA ALA A 98 2.50 4.45 -0.88
C ALA A 98 1.07 4.04 -0.51
N TRP A 99 0.58 4.42 0.67
CA TRP A 99 -0.80 4.17 1.05
C TRP A 99 -1.79 4.89 0.14
N CYS A 100 -1.54 6.17 -0.19
CA CYS A 100 -2.41 6.93 -1.07
C CYS A 100 -2.46 6.33 -2.48
N LEU A 101 -1.29 6.06 -3.09
CA LEU A 101 -1.20 5.46 -4.41
C LEU A 101 -1.86 4.07 -4.44
N GLY A 102 -1.70 3.27 -3.38
CA GLY A 102 -2.32 1.95 -3.29
C GLY A 102 -3.83 2.01 -3.19
N ASN A 103 -4.38 3.00 -2.48
CA ASN A 103 -5.83 3.23 -2.41
C ASN A 103 -6.40 3.66 -3.76
N ILE A 104 -5.69 4.56 -4.46
CA ILE A 104 -6.08 4.98 -5.82
C ILE A 104 -6.07 3.78 -6.76
N ALA A 105 -4.97 3.00 -6.77
CA ALA A 105 -4.84 1.86 -7.66
C ALA A 105 -5.86 0.75 -7.37
N SER A 106 -6.35 0.59 -6.14
CA SER A 106 -7.37 -0.41 -5.81
C SER A 106 -8.80 0.00 -6.14
N ALA A 107 -9.05 1.26 -6.53
CA ALA A 107 -10.41 1.76 -6.69
C ALA A 107 -11.11 1.21 -7.95
N SER A 108 -10.41 1.15 -9.08
CA SER A 108 -10.91 0.61 -10.36
C SER A 108 -9.78 0.24 -11.31
N ALA A 109 -10.08 -0.48 -12.39
CA ALA A 109 -9.09 -0.81 -13.43
C ALA A 109 -8.52 0.46 -14.10
N GLU A 110 -9.35 1.47 -14.34
CA GLU A 110 -8.94 2.74 -14.97
C GLU A 110 -7.98 3.53 -14.06
N THR A 111 -8.30 3.61 -12.77
CA THR A 111 -7.43 4.29 -11.80
C THR A 111 -6.13 3.52 -11.55
N CYS A 112 -6.18 2.18 -11.56
CA CYS A 112 -4.99 1.34 -11.55
C CYS A 112 -4.09 1.60 -12.76
N GLU A 113 -4.67 1.72 -13.95
CA GLU A 113 -3.93 2.01 -15.19
C GLU A 113 -3.17 3.34 -15.09
N GLU A 114 -3.83 4.38 -14.56
CA GLU A 114 -3.18 5.69 -14.33
C GLU A 114 -2.00 5.61 -13.37
N ILE A 115 -2.10 4.84 -12.27
CA ILE A 115 -0.98 4.64 -11.36
C ILE A 115 0.11 3.78 -12.01
N ALA A 116 -0.24 2.72 -12.73
CA ALA A 116 0.70 1.81 -13.37
C ALA A 116 1.57 2.49 -14.45
N LYS A 117 1.05 3.54 -15.11
CA LYS A 117 1.81 4.36 -16.08
C LYS A 117 3.00 5.09 -15.45
N VAL A 118 2.88 5.52 -14.20
CA VAL A 118 3.88 6.37 -13.52
C VAL A 118 4.63 5.67 -12.38
N CYS A 119 4.03 4.63 -11.81
CA CYS A 119 4.57 3.85 -10.69
C CYS A 119 4.30 2.36 -10.93
N PRO A 120 4.92 1.74 -11.95
CA PRO A 120 4.76 0.32 -12.22
C PRO A 120 5.37 -0.54 -11.09
N PRO A 121 5.05 -1.85 -11.03
CA PRO A 121 5.57 -2.76 -10.01
C PRO A 121 7.09 -2.70 -9.81
N SER A 122 7.87 -2.54 -10.89
CA SER A 122 9.33 -2.41 -10.84
C SER A 122 9.82 -1.23 -10.00
N VAL A 123 9.07 -0.13 -9.95
CA VAL A 123 9.37 1.03 -9.09
C VAL A 123 9.09 0.71 -7.62
N VAL A 124 8.11 -0.14 -7.33
CA VAL A 124 7.68 -0.47 -5.96
C VAL A 124 8.62 -1.48 -5.29
N LEU A 125 9.15 -2.45 -6.04
CA LEU A 125 9.93 -3.58 -5.51
C LEU A 125 11.16 -3.19 -4.66
N PRO A 126 11.99 -2.20 -5.02
CA PRO A 126 13.11 -1.75 -4.19
C PRO A 126 12.69 -1.29 -2.79
N HIS A 127 11.53 -0.63 -2.69
CA HIS A 127 10.96 -0.16 -1.43
C HIS A 127 10.36 -1.27 -0.57
N ILE A 128 10.26 -2.50 -1.08
CA ILE A 128 9.89 -3.65 -0.27
C ILE A 128 11.15 -4.31 0.31
N ARG A 129 12.21 -4.44 -0.50
CA ARG A 129 13.49 -5.08 -0.11
C ARG A 129 14.21 -4.34 1.01
N MET A 130 14.37 -3.02 0.89
CA MET A 130 15.27 -2.24 1.75
C MET A 130 14.56 -1.38 2.80
N ALA A 131 13.25 -1.59 2.99
CA ALA A 131 12.44 -0.73 3.84
C ALA A 131 12.30 -1.18 5.29
N THR A 132 12.00 -0.21 6.15
CA THR A 132 11.48 -0.44 7.51
C THR A 132 10.17 -1.25 7.46
N PRO A 133 9.78 -1.96 8.53
CA PRO A 133 8.54 -2.73 8.54
C PRO A 133 7.30 -1.90 8.17
N SER A 134 7.22 -0.64 8.61
CA SER A 134 6.09 0.25 8.30
C SER A 134 6.03 0.62 6.82
N LEU A 135 7.15 1.01 6.21
CA LEU A 135 7.21 1.33 4.78
C LEU A 135 7.01 0.08 3.92
N ARG A 136 7.59 -1.05 4.32
CA ARG A 136 7.39 -2.33 3.64
C ARG A 136 5.91 -2.70 3.54
N ARG A 137 5.15 -2.57 4.64
CA ARG A 137 3.69 -2.81 4.61
C ARG A 137 2.96 -1.92 3.61
N ALA A 138 3.30 -0.63 3.58
CA ALA A 138 2.69 0.32 2.65
C ALA A 138 3.05 0.01 1.18
N ALA A 139 4.31 -0.36 0.91
CA ALA A 139 4.77 -0.73 -0.43
C ALA A 139 4.17 -2.07 -0.91
N VAL A 140 4.01 -3.06 -0.02
CA VAL A 140 3.30 -4.31 -0.33
C VAL A 140 1.83 -4.05 -0.65
N TRP A 141 1.17 -3.15 0.10
CA TRP A 141 -0.20 -2.72 -0.21
C TRP A 141 -0.30 -2.15 -1.62
N LEU A 142 0.56 -1.20 -1.98
CA LEU A 142 0.62 -0.63 -3.33
C LEU A 142 0.87 -1.70 -4.41
N LEU A 143 1.86 -2.57 -4.20
CA LEU A 143 2.16 -3.64 -5.16
C LEU A 143 0.96 -4.58 -5.36
N ARG A 144 0.28 -4.95 -4.27
CA ARG A 144 -0.93 -5.77 -4.31
C ARG A 144 -2.05 -5.08 -5.08
N SER A 145 -2.25 -3.78 -4.88
CA SER A 145 -3.29 -3.01 -5.59
C SER A 145 -3.01 -2.90 -7.08
N LEU A 146 -1.75 -2.71 -7.48
CA LEU A 146 -1.37 -2.66 -8.89
C LEU A 146 -1.71 -3.97 -9.62
N VAL A 147 -1.38 -5.11 -9.02
CA VAL A 147 -1.60 -6.41 -9.66
C VAL A 147 -3.00 -6.99 -9.40
N GLU A 148 -3.91 -6.20 -8.81
CA GLU A 148 -5.30 -6.62 -8.57
C GLU A 148 -6.10 -6.75 -9.88
N PHE A 149 -5.70 -5.99 -10.91
CA PHE A 149 -6.34 -5.92 -12.23
C PHE A 149 -5.38 -6.48 -13.31
N PRO A 150 -5.43 -7.80 -13.59
CA PRO A 150 -4.49 -8.47 -14.51
C PRO A 150 -4.52 -7.87 -15.92
N GLU A 151 -5.70 -7.50 -16.40
CA GLU A 151 -5.91 -6.89 -17.71
C GLU A 151 -5.16 -5.57 -17.88
N VAL A 152 -4.98 -4.80 -16.81
CA VAL A 152 -4.21 -3.55 -16.81
C VAL A 152 -2.72 -3.86 -16.95
N MET A 153 -2.26 -4.88 -16.23
CA MET A 153 -0.86 -5.32 -16.25
C MET A 153 -0.47 -5.92 -17.61
N ASP A 154 -1.38 -6.68 -18.23
CA ASP A 154 -1.16 -7.27 -19.55
C ASP A 154 -1.13 -6.20 -20.66
N LYS A 155 -2.05 -5.23 -20.61
CA LYS A 155 -2.09 -4.11 -21.57
C LYS A 155 -0.85 -3.21 -21.48
N SER A 156 -0.39 -2.94 -20.27
CA SER A 156 0.75 -2.04 -20.04
C SER A 156 2.11 -2.71 -20.26
N GLY A 157 2.17 -4.05 -20.32
CA GLY A 157 3.42 -4.81 -20.39
C GLY A 157 4.26 -4.71 -19.10
N ASN A 158 3.69 -4.16 -18.03
CA ASN A 158 4.39 -3.91 -16.77
C ASN A 158 4.69 -5.19 -15.97
N LEU A 159 4.01 -6.29 -16.29
CA LEU A 159 4.16 -7.58 -15.62
C LEU A 159 4.83 -8.63 -16.54
N GLY A 160 5.95 -8.23 -17.17
CA GLY A 160 6.81 -9.14 -17.94
C GLY A 160 7.45 -10.24 -17.09
N PRO A 161 8.08 -11.25 -17.72
CA PRO A 161 8.65 -12.42 -17.02
C PRO A 161 9.73 -12.04 -15.99
N ASP A 162 10.52 -11.00 -16.25
CA ASP A 162 11.55 -10.54 -15.32
C ASP A 162 10.95 -9.83 -14.09
N THR A 163 9.98 -8.94 -14.29
CA THR A 163 9.24 -8.30 -13.18
C THR A 163 8.53 -9.35 -12.33
N LYS A 164 7.90 -10.34 -12.97
CA LYS A 164 7.24 -11.48 -12.33
C LYS A 164 8.23 -12.27 -11.45
N ARG A 165 9.41 -12.60 -11.99
CA ARG A 165 10.48 -13.26 -11.25
C ARG A 165 10.94 -12.43 -10.05
N GLU A 166 11.19 -11.14 -10.28
CA GLU A 166 11.66 -10.22 -9.26
C GLU A 166 10.65 -10.09 -8.10
N MET A 167 9.36 -9.94 -8.42
CA MET A 167 8.27 -9.94 -7.44
C MET A 167 8.30 -11.20 -6.59
N MET A 168 8.41 -12.37 -7.22
CA MET A 168 8.45 -13.65 -6.49
C MET A 168 9.67 -13.76 -5.59
N GLU A 169 10.86 -13.38 -6.06
CA GLU A 169 12.09 -13.38 -5.25
C GLU A 169 11.97 -12.47 -4.03
N VAL A 170 11.44 -11.25 -4.20
CA VAL A 170 11.24 -10.29 -3.12
C VAL A 170 10.28 -10.84 -2.08
N LEU A 171 9.11 -11.33 -2.51
CA LEU A 171 8.08 -11.85 -1.62
C LEU A 171 8.55 -13.09 -0.87
N VAL A 172 9.23 -14.02 -1.55
CA VAL A 172 9.80 -15.23 -0.93
C VAL A 172 10.86 -14.85 0.10
N SER A 173 11.78 -13.94 -0.23
CA SER A 173 12.81 -13.47 0.71
C SER A 173 12.20 -12.90 2.00
N ILE A 174 11.13 -12.11 1.87
CA ILE A 174 10.46 -11.49 3.03
C ILE A 174 9.71 -12.52 3.86
N ILE A 175 9.00 -13.45 3.22
CA ILE A 175 8.29 -14.52 3.92
C ILE A 175 9.28 -15.39 4.71
N LEU A 176 10.41 -15.73 4.11
CA LEU A 176 11.48 -16.48 4.78
C LEU A 176 12.03 -15.71 5.96
N GLN A 177 12.34 -14.41 5.79
CA GLN A 177 12.81 -13.55 6.87
C GLN A 177 11.81 -13.50 8.03
N LEU A 178 10.54 -13.19 7.75
CA LEU A 178 9.49 -13.08 8.77
C LEU A 178 9.21 -14.42 9.46
N SER A 179 9.30 -15.53 8.72
CA SER A 179 9.17 -16.87 9.29
C SER A 179 10.31 -17.18 10.25
N ASN A 180 11.56 -16.87 9.87
CA ASN A 180 12.73 -17.06 10.70
C ASN A 180 12.70 -16.19 11.96
N GLU A 181 12.35 -14.91 11.84
CA GLU A 181 12.17 -14.00 12.98
C GLU A 181 11.12 -14.54 13.96
N LYS A 182 9.99 -15.06 13.44
CA LYS A 182 8.93 -15.64 14.27
C LYS A 182 9.37 -16.91 15.00
N VAL A 183 10.11 -17.79 14.32
CA VAL A 183 10.69 -19.00 14.94
C VAL A 183 11.72 -18.61 16.00
N SER A 184 12.60 -17.66 15.70
CA SER A 184 13.60 -17.16 16.66
C SER A 184 12.95 -16.56 17.91
N ASN A 185 11.95 -15.69 17.74
CA ASN A 185 11.21 -15.10 18.85
C ASN A 185 10.51 -16.16 19.71
N PHE A 186 9.92 -17.19 19.08
CA PHE A 186 9.28 -18.31 19.78
C PHE A 186 10.29 -19.14 20.60
N VAL A 187 11.47 -19.42 20.03
CA VAL A 187 12.55 -20.15 20.72
C VAL A 187 13.11 -19.32 21.88
N SER A 188 13.36 -18.02 21.66
CA SER A 188 13.84 -17.12 22.71
C SER A 188 12.85 -16.95 23.87
N SER A 189 11.53 -16.98 23.59
CA SER A 189 10.51 -16.89 24.65
C SER A 189 10.33 -18.18 25.46
N ASN A 190 10.79 -19.33 24.96
CA ASN A 190 10.56 -20.64 25.58
C ASN A 190 11.81 -21.32 26.19
N GLY A 191 13.00 -20.71 26.15
CA GLY A 191 14.22 -21.23 26.77
C GLY A 191 15.01 -22.23 25.91
N GLN A 192 16.31 -22.38 26.21
CA GLN A 192 17.38 -22.88 25.32
C GLN A 192 17.26 -24.31 24.77
N ALA A 193 17.92 -24.49 23.62
CA ALA A 193 18.17 -25.73 22.89
C ALA A 193 18.72 -26.85 23.79
N GLY A 194 17.97 -27.95 23.90
CA GLY A 194 18.41 -29.17 24.58
C GLY A 194 17.29 -30.10 25.03
N GLU A 195 16.11 -29.57 25.35
CA GLU A 195 14.93 -30.39 25.66
C GLU A 195 14.02 -30.53 24.44
N SER A 196 13.41 -31.71 24.28
CA SER A 196 12.52 -32.01 23.15
C SER A 196 11.49 -30.90 22.97
N ILE A 197 11.52 -30.23 21.82
CA ILE A 197 10.58 -29.16 21.47
C ILE A 197 9.18 -29.78 21.44
N THR A 198 8.45 -29.67 22.55
CA THR A 198 7.05 -30.05 22.58
C THR A 198 6.27 -28.91 21.93
N PHE A 199 5.81 -29.13 20.70
CA PHE A 199 4.88 -28.23 20.04
C PHE A 199 3.58 -28.18 20.86
N LYS A 200 3.49 -27.26 21.83
CA LYS A 200 2.21 -26.93 22.45
C LYS A 200 1.31 -26.43 21.32
N LYS A 201 0.12 -27.04 21.21
CA LYS A 201 -0.93 -26.70 20.24
C LYS A 201 -0.97 -25.18 20.08
N ALA A 202 -0.61 -24.71 18.88
CA ALA A 202 -0.48 -23.29 18.60
C ALA A 202 -1.72 -22.56 19.11
N ALA A 203 -1.53 -21.53 19.93
CA ALA A 203 -2.62 -20.66 20.34
C ALA A 203 -3.36 -20.23 19.07
N ALA A 204 -4.69 -20.38 19.06
CA ALA A 204 -5.52 -20.05 17.92
C ALA A 204 -5.13 -18.65 17.42
N ILE A 205 -4.46 -18.61 16.26
CA ILE A 205 -3.96 -17.37 15.70
C ILE A 205 -5.19 -16.56 15.36
N ALA A 206 -5.30 -15.38 15.98
CA ALA A 206 -6.37 -14.47 15.64
C ALA A 206 -6.32 -14.16 14.13
N PRO A 207 -7.44 -14.26 13.39
CA PRO A 207 -7.47 -14.14 11.93
C PRO A 207 -6.82 -12.87 11.36
N TRP A 208 -6.66 -11.81 12.16
CA TRP A 208 -5.97 -10.60 11.74
C TRP A 208 -4.43 -10.68 11.77
N ARG A 209 -3.81 -11.55 12.56
CA ARG A 209 -2.33 -11.77 12.48
C ARG A 209 -1.92 -12.58 11.26
N ILE A 210 -2.89 -13.29 10.71
CA ILE A 210 -2.83 -13.83 9.36
C ILE A 210 -2.73 -12.69 8.34
N PHE A 211 -3.24 -11.46 8.55
CA PHE A 211 -3.01 -10.36 7.58
C PHE A 211 -1.54 -9.95 7.41
N GLU A 212 -0.66 -10.23 8.39
CA GLU A 212 0.79 -9.97 8.24
C GLU A 212 1.54 -11.09 7.49
N VAL A 213 0.95 -12.27 7.36
CA VAL A 213 1.54 -13.46 6.70
C VAL A 213 0.78 -13.84 5.43
N CYS A 214 -0.49 -13.50 5.37
CA CYS A 214 -1.45 -13.97 4.40
C CYS A 214 -1.69 -12.90 3.36
N ILE A 215 -0.63 -12.75 2.60
CA ILE A 215 -0.73 -12.86 1.16
C ILE A 215 -1.57 -14.09 0.75
N THR A 216 -1.97 -15.10 1.52
CA THR A 216 -2.60 -16.34 1.02
C THR A 216 -3.81 -16.19 0.07
N TRP A 217 -4.70 -15.21 0.24
CA TRP A 217 -5.71 -14.93 -0.79
C TRP A 217 -5.09 -14.28 -2.04
N TRP A 218 -4.12 -13.39 -1.86
CA TRP A 218 -3.30 -12.79 -2.91
C TRP A 218 -2.30 -13.78 -3.54
N PHE A 219 -1.76 -14.79 -2.84
CA PHE A 219 -0.84 -15.84 -3.30
C PHE A 219 -1.63 -16.89 -4.05
N ALA A 220 -2.86 -17.21 -3.63
CA ALA A 220 -3.78 -18.05 -4.38
C ALA A 220 -4.24 -17.35 -5.67
N ARG A 221 -4.41 -16.02 -5.65
CA ARG A 221 -4.76 -15.23 -6.84
C ARG A 221 -3.53 -14.94 -7.73
N LEU A 222 -2.35 -14.73 -7.15
CA LEU A 222 -1.07 -14.62 -7.88
C LEU A 222 -0.72 -15.97 -8.50
N SER A 223 -0.84 -17.06 -7.74
CA SER A 223 -0.64 -18.40 -8.28
C SER A 223 -1.69 -18.70 -9.36
N ALA A 224 -2.95 -18.30 -9.21
CA ALA A 224 -3.93 -18.40 -10.28
C ALA A 224 -3.54 -17.57 -11.52
N LEU A 225 -3.08 -16.32 -11.36
CA LEU A 225 -2.59 -15.47 -12.46
C LEU A 225 -1.39 -16.09 -13.18
N PHE A 226 -0.45 -16.66 -12.43
CA PHE A 226 0.82 -17.19 -12.95
C PHE A 226 0.71 -18.62 -13.49
N PHE A 227 -0.15 -19.47 -12.90
CA PHE A 227 -0.30 -20.88 -13.29
C PHE A 227 -1.43 -21.12 -14.31
N LEU A 228 -2.36 -20.17 -14.53
CA LEU A 228 -3.40 -20.32 -15.55
C LEU A 228 -3.00 -19.77 -16.93
N THR A 229 -1.87 -19.07 -17.06
CA THR A 229 -1.50 -18.41 -18.32
C THR A 229 -0.29 -19.00 -19.07
N GLU A 230 0.58 -19.82 -18.46
CA GLU A 230 1.67 -20.47 -19.20
C GLU A 230 2.01 -21.89 -18.70
N PRO A 231 1.67 -22.96 -19.45
CA PRO A 231 2.11 -24.33 -19.14
C PRO A 231 3.58 -24.62 -19.51
N ALA A 232 4.39 -23.61 -19.84
CA ALA A 232 5.67 -23.81 -20.54
C ALA A 232 6.96 -23.66 -19.70
N LEU A 233 6.89 -23.34 -18.40
CA LEU A 233 8.10 -23.09 -17.58
C LEU A 233 8.47 -24.23 -16.60
N LEU A 234 7.99 -25.44 -16.84
CA LEU A 234 8.44 -26.65 -16.13
C LEU A 234 8.93 -27.72 -17.11
N THR A 235 10.03 -27.43 -17.79
CA THR A 235 10.97 -28.42 -18.34
C THR A 235 12.39 -27.94 -18.15
#